data_AF-A0A1Y4NLS3-F1
#
_entry.id   AF-A0A1Y4NLS3-F1
#
_cell.length_a   1.000
_cell.length_b   1.000
_cell.length_c   1.000
_cell.angle_alpha   90.00
_cell.angle_beta   90.00
_cell.angle_gamma   90.00
#
_symmetry.space_group_name_H-M   'P 1'
#
loop_
_entity.id
_entity.type
_entity.pdbx_description
1 polymer ?
#
loop_
_entity_poly.entity_id
_entity_poly.type
_entity_poly.pdbx_seq_one_letter_code
_entity_poly.pdbx_strand_id
1 'polypeptide(L)'
;MLISLADELDTSVSILLGETVQEPCVNELDLKSISEKLEKINLQFAKRSKMRIQTIRYLLFALCAVIIVVFVAFAAMQSEYLNWDYNDPELAVAGTILHGVEFLFVRLAPFALIASIIGIIFTYKNR
;
A
#
# COMPACT_ATOMS: atom_id res chain seq x y z
N MET A 1 61.65 -11.86 -2.50
CA MET A 1 60.84 -11.57 -1.29
C MET A 1 59.45 -11.04 -1.65
N LEU A 2 59.31 -9.99 -2.47
CA LEU A 2 58.01 -9.49 -2.92
C LEU A 2 57.21 -10.49 -3.79
N ILE A 3 57.89 -11.24 -4.66
CA ILE A 3 57.29 -12.32 -5.46
C ILE A 3 56.63 -13.40 -4.58
N SER A 4 57.18 -13.67 -3.40
CA SER A 4 56.64 -14.68 -2.49
C SER A 4 55.42 -14.18 -1.70
N LEU A 5 55.30 -12.87 -1.49
CA LEU A 5 54.09 -12.27 -0.89
C LEU A 5 52.96 -12.15 -1.91
N ALA A 6 53.28 -11.85 -3.17
CA ALA A 6 52.32 -11.75 -4.27
C ALA A 6 51.62 -13.09 -4.54
N ASP A 7 52.37 -14.19 -4.50
CA ASP A 7 51.89 -15.55 -4.69
C ASP A 7 50.96 -16.02 -3.55
N GLU A 8 51.25 -15.62 -2.31
CA GLU A 8 50.45 -15.97 -1.12
C GLU A 8 49.13 -15.17 -1.04
N LEU A 9 49.12 -13.92 -1.53
CA LEU A 9 47.93 -13.07 -1.59
C LEU A 9 47.16 -13.17 -2.92
N ASP A 10 47.59 -14.05 -3.83
CA ASP A 10 47.04 -14.24 -5.19
C ASP A 10 46.88 -12.90 -5.94
N THR A 11 47.82 -11.98 -5.75
CA THR A 11 47.81 -10.62 -6.32
C THR A 11 49.09 -10.35 -7.08
N SER A 12 49.02 -9.66 -8.22
CA SER A 12 50.21 -9.45 -9.05
C SER A 12 51.20 -8.49 -8.37
N VAL A 13 52.50 -8.74 -8.56
CA VAL A 13 53.59 -7.93 -7.99
C VAL A 13 53.47 -6.45 -8.39
N SER A 14 52.88 -6.15 -9.56
CA SER A 14 52.57 -4.79 -10.02
C SER A 14 51.57 -4.06 -9.12
N ILE A 15 50.59 -4.76 -8.53
CA ILE A 15 49.65 -4.16 -7.56
C ILE A 15 50.37 -3.79 -6.25
N LEU A 16 51.26 -4.67 -5.78
CA LEU A 16 52.04 -4.48 -4.55
C LEU A 16 53.11 -3.37 -4.66
N LEU A 17 53.61 -3.12 -5.87
CA LEU A 17 54.58 -2.06 -6.15
C LEU A 17 53.94 -0.68 -6.36
N GLY A 18 52.61 -0.58 -6.29
CA GLY A 18 51.89 0.68 -6.53
C GLY A 18 52.03 1.18 -7.97
N GLU A 19 52.42 0.31 -8.91
CA GLU A 19 52.34 0.61 -10.34
C GLU A 19 50.86 0.82 -10.63
N THR A 20 50.52 2.04 -11.05
CA THR A 20 49.17 2.60 -11.03
C THR A 20 48.14 1.62 -11.57
N VAL A 21 47.47 0.91 -10.66
CA VAL A 21 46.17 0.31 -10.93
C VAL A 21 45.34 1.49 -11.34
N GLN A 22 45.03 1.61 -12.63
CA GLN A 22 44.08 2.61 -13.08
C GLN A 22 42.85 2.40 -12.21
N GLU A 23 42.58 3.33 -11.30
CA GLU A 23 41.25 3.50 -10.75
C GLU A 23 40.34 3.36 -11.96
N PRO A 24 39.34 2.47 -11.94
CA PRO A 24 38.46 2.33 -13.08
C PRO A 24 37.98 3.73 -13.37
N CYS A 25 38.47 4.34 -14.45
CA CYS A 25 38.06 5.65 -14.88
C CYS A 25 36.60 5.42 -15.20
N VAL A 26 35.74 5.71 -14.22
CA VAL A 26 34.30 5.66 -14.39
C VAL A 26 34.07 6.81 -15.35
N ASN A 27 34.17 6.49 -16.63
CA ASN A 27 34.19 7.47 -17.70
C ASN A 27 32.96 8.34 -17.47
N GLU A 28 33.09 9.67 -17.56
CA GLU A 28 31.94 10.55 -17.36
C GLU A 28 30.74 10.13 -18.23
N LEU A 29 31.02 9.50 -19.38
CA LEU A 29 30.05 8.85 -20.26
C LEU A 29 29.26 7.72 -19.57
N ASP A 30 29.92 6.85 -18.81
CA ASP A 30 29.29 5.77 -18.06
C ASP A 30 28.47 6.33 -16.89
N LEU A 31 29.00 7.29 -16.14
CA LEU A 31 28.25 7.97 -15.07
C LEU A 31 27.00 8.67 -15.61
N LYS A 32 27.13 9.33 -16.78
CA LYS A 32 26.02 9.98 -17.47
C LYS A 32 24.97 8.98 -17.95
N SER A 33 25.39 7.83 -18.46
CA SER A 33 24.48 6.77 -18.89
C SER A 33 23.72 6.14 -17.70
N ILE A 34 24.38 5.96 -16.55
CA ILE A 34 23.77 5.47 -15.31
C ILE A 34 22.79 6.50 -14.75
N SER A 35 23.16 7.79 -14.78
CA SER A 35 22.30 8.92 -14.39
C SER A 35 21.01 8.97 -15.21
N GLU A 36 21.09 8.89 -16.55
CA GLU A 36 19.88 8.87 -17.40
C GLU A 36 19.00 7.65 -17.16
N LYS A 37 19.61 6.48 -16.92
CA LYS A 37 18.85 5.27 -16.59
C LYS A 37 18.14 5.41 -15.24
N LEU A 38 18.83 5.93 -14.23
CA LEU A 38 18.23 6.22 -12.91
C LEU A 38 17.11 7.25 -13.02
N GLU A 39 17.26 8.28 -13.83
CA GLU A 39 16.22 9.29 -14.04
C GLU A 39 14.97 8.70 -14.70
N LYS A 40 15.14 7.88 -15.74
CA LYS A 40 14.02 7.17 -16.39
C LYS A 40 13.32 6.21 -15.43
N ILE A 41 14.08 5.48 -14.62
CA ILE A 41 13.55 4.58 -13.58
C ILE A 41 12.77 5.40 -12.54
N ASN A 42 13.34 6.50 -12.05
CA ASN A 42 12.70 7.37 -11.07
C ASN A 42 11.41 8.00 -11.64
N LEU A 43 11.42 8.43 -12.90
CA LEU A 43 10.24 8.94 -13.60
C LEU A 43 9.15 7.88 -13.73
N GLN A 44 9.50 6.63 -14.07
CA GLN A 44 8.53 5.53 -14.13
C GLN A 44 7.97 5.17 -12.75
N PHE A 45 8.82 5.12 -11.71
CA PHE A 45 8.38 4.89 -10.34
C PHE A 45 7.47 6.01 -9.86
N ALA A 46 7.81 7.27 -10.13
CA ALA A 46 6.97 8.42 -9.80
C ALA A 46 5.62 8.37 -10.52
N LYS A 47 5.60 8.01 -11.81
CA LYS A 47 4.34 7.84 -12.58
C LYS A 47 3.49 6.68 -12.05
N ARG A 48 4.08 5.50 -11.83
CA ARG A 48 3.37 4.33 -11.28
C ARG A 48 2.86 4.59 -9.86
N SER A 49 3.67 5.25 -9.02
CA SER A 49 3.29 5.61 -7.66
C SER A 49 2.07 6.53 -7.64
N LYS A 50 2.07 7.60 -8.44
CA LYS A 50 0.91 8.51 -8.56
C LYS A 50 -0.37 7.79 -8.98
N MET A 51 -0.30 6.92 -9.99
CA MET A 51 -1.47 6.15 -10.45
C MET A 51 -1.96 5.12 -9.42
N ARG A 52 -1.04 4.47 -8.70
CA ARG A 52 -1.37 3.45 -7.68
C ARG A 52 -2.06 4.09 -6.47
N ILE A 53 -1.61 5.27 -6.04
CA ILE A 53 -2.23 6.05 -4.97
C ILE A 53 -3.64 6.48 -5.38
N GLN A 54 -3.82 6.96 -6.61
CA GLN A 54 -5.13 7.36 -7.11
C GLN A 54 -6.10 6.16 -7.18
N THR A 55 -5.62 4.98 -7.57
CA THR A 55 -6.43 3.76 -7.58
C THR A 55 -6.88 3.36 -6.17
N ILE A 56 -5.96 3.39 -5.19
CA ILE A 56 -6.28 3.08 -3.79
C ILE A 56 -7.31 4.08 -3.23
N ARG A 57 -7.23 5.36 -3.61
CA ARG A 57 -8.24 6.37 -3.24
C ARG A 57 -9.63 6.01 -3.73
N TYR A 58 -9.77 5.69 -5.01
CA TYR A 58 -11.06 5.33 -5.57
C TYR A 58 -11.59 4.03 -4.96
N LEU A 59 -10.72 3.07 -4.67
CA LEU A 59 -11.09 1.82 -4.02
C LEU A 59 -11.59 2.05 -2.59
N LEU A 60 -10.92 2.89 -1.81
CA LEU A 60 -11.37 3.29 -0.46
C LEU A 60 -12.69 4.06 -0.52
N PHE A 61 -12.85 4.98 -1.46
CA PHE A 61 -14.09 5.75 -1.62
C PHE A 61 -15.26 4.84 -2.03
N ALA A 62 -15.04 3.92 -2.96
CA ALA A 62 -16.04 2.93 -3.37
C ALA A 62 -16.45 2.03 -2.20
N LEU A 63 -15.49 1.56 -1.41
CA LEU A 63 -15.77 0.74 -0.22
C LEU A 63 -16.58 1.53 0.83
N CYS A 64 -16.25 2.80 1.03
CA CYS A 64 -17.02 3.69 1.91
C CYS A 64 -18.45 3.93 1.39
N ALA A 65 -18.62 4.14 0.08
CA ALA A 65 -19.92 4.33 -0.53
C ALA A 65 -20.83 3.09 -0.38
N VAL A 66 -20.27 1.88 -0.57
CA VAL A 66 -21.00 0.62 -0.35
C VAL A 66 -21.51 0.53 1.09
N ILE A 67 -20.67 0.87 2.07
CA ILE A 67 -21.06 0.85 3.49
C ILE A 67 -22.22 1.83 3.76
N ILE A 68 -22.17 3.03 3.19
CA ILE A 68 -23.24 4.03 3.34
C ILE A 68 -24.55 3.53 2.72
N VAL A 69 -24.51 2.95 1.52
CA VAL A 69 -25.71 2.41 0.85
C VAL A 69 -26.35 1.31 1.69
N VAL A 70 -25.55 0.38 2.22
CA VAL A 70 -26.03 -0.68 3.11
C VAL A 70 -26.67 -0.07 4.36
N PHE A 71 -26.05 0.96 4.95
CA PHE A 71 -26.59 1.65 6.13
C PHE A 71 -27.96 2.28 5.87
N VAL A 72 -28.13 2.95 4.73
CA VAL A 72 -29.41 3.56 4.34
C VAL A 72 -30.49 2.49 4.13
N ALA A 73 -30.14 1.35 3.53
CA ALA A 73 -31.07 0.23 3.37
C ALA A 73 -31.52 -0.34 4.73
N PHE A 74 -30.59 -0.54 5.67
CA PHE A 74 -30.94 -0.95 7.04
C PHE A 74 -31.82 0.10 7.75
N ALA A 75 -31.48 1.39 7.65
CA ALA A 75 -32.28 2.45 8.25
C ALA A 75 -33.71 2.51 7.70
N ALA A 76 -33.90 2.22 6.41
CA ALA A 76 -35.22 2.11 5.80
C ALA A 76 -36.02 0.91 6.35
N MET A 77 -35.35 -0.24 6.57
CA MET A 77 -35.98 -1.46 7.08
C MET A 77 -36.22 -1.47 8.60
N GLN A 78 -35.42 -0.72 9.38
CA GLN A 78 -35.45 -0.78 10.85
C GLN A 78 -36.83 -0.43 11.43
N SER A 79 -37.58 0.45 10.76
CA SER A 79 -38.95 0.83 11.15
C SER A 79 -39.98 -0.30 10.99
N GLU A 80 -39.83 -1.13 9.96
CA GLU A 80 -40.82 -2.17 9.65
C GLU A 80 -40.59 -3.43 10.47
N TYR A 81 -39.32 -3.77 10.67
CA TYR A 81 -38.93 -5.03 11.28
C TYR A 81 -39.01 -5.05 12.82
N LEU A 82 -38.84 -3.91 13.49
CA LEU A 82 -39.04 -3.80 14.94
C LEU A 82 -40.49 -4.07 15.36
N ASN A 83 -41.45 -3.89 14.44
CA ASN A 83 -42.88 -4.10 14.67
C ASN A 83 -43.39 -5.48 14.24
N TRP A 84 -42.49 -6.40 13.86
CA TRP A 84 -42.89 -7.77 13.53
C TRP A 84 -43.43 -8.51 14.74
N ASP A 85 -44.38 -9.43 14.50
CA ASP A 85 -44.94 -10.24 15.57
C ASP A 85 -43.93 -11.31 16.00
N TYR A 86 -43.28 -11.08 17.14
CA TYR A 86 -42.32 -12.01 17.74
C TYR A 86 -42.98 -13.26 18.36
N ASN A 87 -44.32 -13.36 18.34
CA ASN A 87 -45.00 -14.62 18.68
C ASN A 87 -44.93 -15.64 17.54
N ASP A 88 -44.68 -15.20 16.30
CA ASP A 88 -44.40 -16.10 15.19
C ASP A 88 -42.91 -16.51 15.24
N PRO A 89 -42.59 -17.81 15.42
CA PRO A 89 -41.21 -18.27 15.50
C PRO A 89 -40.40 -17.95 14.24
N GLU A 90 -41.00 -17.88 13.05
CA GLU A 90 -40.29 -17.57 11.81
C GLU A 90 -39.82 -16.10 11.80
N LEU A 91 -40.72 -15.19 12.17
CA LEU A 91 -40.41 -13.75 12.26
C LEU A 91 -39.49 -13.43 13.44
N ALA A 92 -39.58 -14.16 14.56
CA ALA A 92 -38.68 -13.98 15.69
C ALA A 92 -37.24 -14.43 15.39
N VAL A 93 -37.06 -15.54 14.67
CA VAL A 93 -35.72 -16.00 14.25
C VAL A 93 -35.14 -15.03 13.23
N ALA A 94 -35.92 -14.65 12.21
CA ALA A 94 -35.51 -13.60 11.30
C ALA A 94 -35.13 -12.35 12.09
N GLY A 95 -35.99 -11.99 13.08
CA GLY A 95 -35.96 -11.01 14.21
C GLY A 95 -34.61 -10.80 14.90
N THR A 96 -34.00 -11.91 15.24
CA THR A 96 -32.75 -11.92 15.99
C THR A 96 -31.53 -11.88 15.08
N ILE A 97 -31.62 -12.46 13.88
CA ILE A 97 -30.52 -12.47 12.91
C ILE A 97 -30.24 -11.06 12.38
N LEU A 98 -31.27 -10.33 11.95
CA LEU A 98 -31.10 -8.96 11.42
C LEU A 98 -30.56 -8.04 12.51
N HIS A 99 -31.08 -8.17 13.74
CA HIS A 99 -30.57 -7.41 14.89
C HIS A 99 -29.11 -7.75 15.21
N GLY A 100 -28.71 -9.02 15.10
CA GLY A 100 -27.31 -9.43 15.22
C GLY A 100 -26.40 -8.81 14.15
N VAL A 101 -26.90 -8.69 12.93
CA VAL A 101 -26.19 -8.01 11.83
C VAL A 101 -26.07 -6.51 12.10
N GLU A 102 -27.14 -5.84 12.52
CA GLU A 102 -27.11 -4.42 12.91
C GLU A 102 -26.07 -4.18 14.01
N PHE A 103 -26.04 -5.05 15.03
CA PHE A 103 -25.10 -4.96 16.14
C PHE A 103 -23.63 -5.06 15.71
N LEU A 104 -23.35 -5.90 14.72
CA LEU A 104 -22.03 -5.99 14.11
C LEU A 104 -21.72 -4.73 13.29
N PHE A 105 -22.70 -4.26 12.51
CA PHE A 105 -22.55 -3.13 11.59
C PHE A 105 -22.35 -1.80 12.33
N VAL A 106 -23.10 -1.54 13.40
CA VAL A 106 -22.95 -0.36 14.27
C VAL A 106 -21.53 -0.30 14.87
N ARG A 107 -20.91 -1.45 15.14
CA ARG A 107 -19.51 -1.50 15.60
C ARG A 107 -18.50 -1.36 14.47
N LEU A 108 -18.81 -1.82 13.26
CA LEU A 108 -17.94 -1.71 12.10
C LEU A 108 -17.91 -0.28 11.52
N ALA A 109 -19.01 0.45 11.61
CA ALA A 109 -19.14 1.81 11.09
C ALA A 109 -18.07 2.80 11.64
N PRO A 110 -17.76 2.85 12.95
CA PRO A 110 -16.64 3.63 13.48
C PRO A 110 -15.30 3.29 12.83
N PHE A 111 -15.01 2.00 12.62
CA PHE A 111 -13.76 1.57 11.98
C PHE A 111 -13.72 1.99 10.51
N ALA A 112 -14.84 1.89 9.80
CA ALA A 112 -14.94 2.35 8.41
C ALA A 112 -14.73 3.86 8.30
N LEU A 113 -15.28 4.66 9.23
CA LEU A 113 -15.05 6.09 9.29
C LEU A 113 -13.57 6.42 9.56
N ILE A 114 -12.94 5.74 10.51
CA ILE A 114 -11.51 5.92 10.80
C ILE A 114 -10.66 5.55 9.57
N ALA A 115 -10.95 4.44 8.91
CA ALA A 115 -10.26 4.02 7.69
C ALA A 115 -10.42 5.04 6.56
N SER A 116 -11.61 5.65 6.42
CA SER A 116 -11.87 6.72 5.46
C SER A 116 -11.06 7.99 5.77
N ILE A 117 -11.03 8.43 7.03
CA ILE A 117 -10.23 9.58 7.47
C ILE A 117 -8.73 9.34 7.24
N ILE A 118 -8.22 8.16 7.61
CA ILE A 118 -6.82 7.77 7.36
C ILE A 118 -6.54 7.77 5.85
N GLY A 119 -7.45 7.23 5.05
CA GLY A 119 -7.35 7.23 3.59
C GLY A 119 -7.24 8.63 3.00
N ILE A 120 -8.02 9.59 3.52
CA ILE A 120 -8.01 11.01 3.12
C ILE A 120 -6.72 11.72 3.57
N ILE A 121 -6.27 11.50 4.81
CA ILE A 121 -5.05 12.12 5.35
C ILE A 121 -3.81 11.62 4.60
N PHE A 122 -3.68 10.30 4.41
CA PHE A 122 -2.54 9.70 3.69
C PHE A 122 -2.48 10.19 2.24
N THR A 123 -3.66 10.37 1.65
CA THR A 123 -3.87 11.00 0.35
C THR A 123 -3.36 12.43 0.29
N TYR A 124 -3.68 13.26 1.28
CA TYR A 124 -3.24 14.66 1.30
C TYR A 124 -1.74 14.81 1.56
N LYS A 125 -1.15 13.94 2.38
CA LYS A 125 0.27 13.97 2.74
C LYS A 125 1.21 13.59 1.60
N ASN A 126 0.72 12.85 0.59
CA ASN A 126 1.54 12.38 -0.52
C ASN A 126 1.45 13.29 -1.77
N ARG A 127 1.12 14.57 -1.59
CA ARG A 127 1.11 15.61 -2.63
C ARG A 127 2.28 16.56 -2.46
#